data_AF-A0A269PQ27-F1
#
_entry.id   AF-A0A269PQ27-F1
#
_cell.length_a   1.000
_cell.length_b   1.000
_cell.length_c   1.000
_cell.angle_alpha   90.00
_cell.angle_beta   90.00
_cell.angle_gamma   90.00
#
_symmetry.space_group_name_H-M   'P 1'
#
loop_
_entity.id
_entity.type
_entity.pdbx_description
1 polymer ?
#
loop_
_entity_poly.entity_id
_entity_poly.type
_entity_poly.pdbx_seq_one_letter_code
_entity_poly.pdbx_strand_id
1 'polypeptide(L)'
;MDELKEKLLIANEDGNFFEFIQDIYYQDRKDEKLLPSTLAELHNDGNLNLIGLFQNFKNTPENHDFFSVRRVFEEVLPDINAPVKGVAQCVKHLTLEAGQDGFAYTLMSPFKEFCIKGDDRAKALLDIALTNIDEDFDHLTTAIEAGASNDEVTYVNQAIELLTHENELIIQRAIFALGRINFQDKTLLEPVAIAITKSSISSPTDLILATSMRAMFTVVSQSDDLECLFLDFLNTHSDHLDDRYIHAASEILFYDEKKVSSNVEPNLLNICCYTKPENKGTINNVDFALDRLLKSNRFDDCVLFLERFFELSEYKLSVKYFDSFVRELHNHRDTHLSALLTRWLLSKRIKLGKYAFDLLRDLDKGISIGFDRALVAKESKGVHLFLARKACGWFFNQPKTAISLIESLVLNAPDDELADIQQLIFHPLCVSYPGSIRDHLEALNGSKEHRVKQLATDVLSEYKEYQASVKAAFKINELSPSQQDRHTYWRHHNKLMNESMKQARKKSIFTSLLGGNESVLLYGNKSIHYIHHGEQKTRQEVPLSEISTSFEFASMHNLDPHGLENMIWQFKAEGCTS
;
A
#
# COMPACT_ATOMS: atom_id res chain seq x y z
N MET A 1 45.39 3.04 23.71
CA MET A 1 45.17 4.36 23.08
C MET A 1 46.34 4.68 22.16
N ASP A 2 47.56 4.87 22.69
CA ASP A 2 48.74 5.24 21.88
C ASP A 2 49.06 4.27 20.73
N GLU A 3 48.97 2.95 20.95
CA GLU A 3 49.19 1.94 19.90
C GLU A 3 48.18 2.05 18.73
N LEU A 4 46.94 2.47 19.00
CA LEU A 4 45.94 2.70 17.96
C LEU A 4 46.25 3.99 17.19
N LYS A 5 46.73 5.04 17.88
CA LYS A 5 47.17 6.30 17.24
C LYS A 5 48.31 6.05 16.25
N GLU A 6 49.34 5.32 16.65
CA GLU A 6 50.48 4.98 15.80
C GLU A 6 50.03 4.19 14.56
N LYS A 7 49.19 3.16 14.74
CA LYS A 7 48.64 2.36 13.63
C LYS A 7 47.79 3.18 12.66
N LEU A 8 46.97 4.11 13.15
CA LEU A 8 46.15 5.00 12.31
C LEU A 8 47.00 5.95 11.45
N LEU A 9 48.12 6.44 11.99
CA LEU A 9 49.05 7.31 11.25
C LEU A 9 49.81 6.52 10.18
N ILE A 10 50.32 5.33 10.53
CA ILE A 10 50.97 4.41 9.56
C ILE A 10 50.00 4.06 8.43
N ALA A 11 48.74 3.71 8.74
CA ALA A 11 47.74 3.38 7.74
C ALA A 11 47.41 4.55 6.79
N ASN A 12 47.51 5.78 7.29
CA ASN A 12 47.38 7.00 6.47
C ASN A 12 48.59 7.24 5.56
N GLU A 13 49.81 6.96 6.02
CA GLU A 13 51.04 7.04 5.20
C GLU A 13 51.11 5.94 4.14
N ASP A 14 50.70 4.71 4.47
CA ASP A 14 50.65 3.55 3.56
C ASP A 14 49.48 3.59 2.56
N GLY A 15 48.53 4.54 2.73
CA GLY A 15 47.39 4.72 1.83
C GLY A 15 46.23 3.72 2.00
N ASN A 16 46.24 2.91 3.07
CA ASN A 16 45.20 1.92 3.38
C ASN A 16 44.24 2.37 4.53
N PHE A 17 44.25 3.66 4.87
CA PHE A 17 43.49 4.26 5.97
C PHE A 17 42.03 3.81 6.08
N PHE A 18 41.27 3.85 4.97
CA PHE A 18 39.84 3.51 4.98
C PHE A 18 39.58 2.01 5.23
N GLU A 19 40.44 1.15 4.71
CA GLU A 19 40.42 -0.30 4.94
C GLU A 19 40.69 -0.58 6.43
N PHE A 20 41.71 0.07 6.99
CA PHE A 20 42.10 -0.08 8.39
C PHE A 20 41.00 0.40 9.37
N ILE A 21 40.41 1.59 9.17
CA ILE A 21 39.34 2.06 10.08
C ILE A 21 38.07 1.24 9.98
N GLN A 22 37.76 0.62 8.83
CA GLN A 22 36.65 -0.33 8.71
C GLN A 22 36.92 -1.59 9.55
N ASP A 23 38.09 -2.19 9.40
CA ASP A 23 38.46 -3.42 10.12
C ASP A 23 38.49 -3.19 11.64
N ILE A 24 39.00 -2.03 12.09
CA ILE A 24 38.91 -1.64 13.50
C ILE A 24 37.45 -1.40 13.90
N TYR A 25 36.62 -0.71 13.12
CA TYR A 25 35.22 -0.45 13.47
C TYR A 25 34.39 -1.73 13.68
N TYR A 26 34.66 -2.80 12.92
CA TYR A 26 34.03 -4.11 13.15
C TYR A 26 34.54 -4.84 14.41
N GLN A 27 35.75 -4.53 14.88
CA GLN A 27 36.30 -5.04 16.14
C GLN A 27 35.79 -4.22 17.34
N ASP A 28 35.87 -2.89 17.25
CA ASP A 28 35.47 -1.89 18.26
C ASP A 28 33.97 -2.01 18.65
N ARG A 29 33.13 -2.56 17.76
CA ARG A 29 31.73 -2.92 18.07
C ARG A 29 31.54 -3.99 19.16
N LYS A 30 32.62 -4.65 19.62
CA LYS A 30 32.57 -5.68 20.69
C LYS A 30 33.14 -5.21 22.03
N ASP A 31 33.86 -4.09 22.05
CA ASP A 31 34.61 -3.57 23.21
C ASP A 31 34.21 -2.10 23.50
N GLU A 32 35.00 -1.39 24.32
CA GLU A 32 34.82 0.06 24.52
C GLU A 32 35.16 0.82 23.22
N LYS A 33 34.26 1.71 22.77
CA LYS A 33 34.41 2.47 21.51
C LYS A 33 35.61 3.43 21.54
N LEU A 34 36.80 2.95 21.18
CA LEU A 34 38.03 3.74 21.21
C LEU A 34 38.37 4.37 19.86
N LEU A 35 37.82 3.87 18.74
CA LEU A 35 38.14 4.40 17.41
C LEU A 35 37.65 5.85 17.21
N PRO A 36 36.39 6.23 17.51
CA PRO A 36 35.91 7.59 17.19
C PRO A 36 36.62 8.68 18.01
N SER A 37 36.83 8.45 19.31
CA SER A 37 37.57 9.38 20.18
C SER A 37 39.03 9.52 19.73
N THR A 38 39.71 8.42 19.41
CA THR A 38 41.10 8.45 18.92
C THR A 38 41.23 9.21 17.60
N LEU A 39 40.27 9.06 16.68
CA LEU A 39 40.24 9.80 15.41
C LEU A 39 39.98 11.30 15.62
N ALA A 40 39.04 11.66 16.51
CA ALA A 40 38.78 13.05 16.85
C ALA A 40 40.01 13.73 17.49
N GLU A 41 40.69 13.06 18.43
CA GLU A 41 41.94 13.53 19.03
C GLU A 41 43.03 13.75 17.97
N LEU A 42 43.32 12.75 17.12
CA LEU A 42 44.32 12.88 16.05
C LEU A 42 44.03 14.04 15.09
N HIS A 43 42.75 14.32 14.83
CA HIS A 43 42.36 15.46 14.01
C HIS A 43 42.56 16.80 14.71
N ASN A 44 42.12 16.89 15.96
CA ASN A 44 42.16 18.11 16.75
C ASN A 44 43.60 18.51 17.12
N ASP A 45 44.48 17.53 17.30
CA ASP A 45 45.93 17.72 17.49
C ASP A 45 46.66 18.10 16.19
N GLY A 46 45.99 18.06 15.03
CA GLY A 46 46.55 18.35 13.72
C GLY A 46 47.39 17.23 13.09
N ASN A 47 47.43 16.05 13.72
CA ASN A 47 48.17 14.88 13.23
C ASN A 47 47.49 14.19 12.03
N LEU A 48 46.18 14.37 11.85
CA LEU A 48 45.39 13.70 10.79
C LEU A 48 44.29 14.60 10.22
N ASN A 49 44.33 14.95 8.93
CA ASN A 49 43.28 15.75 8.30
C ASN A 49 42.08 14.91 7.82
N LEU A 50 41.22 14.48 8.75
CA LEU A 50 39.99 13.73 8.44
C LEU A 50 39.10 14.41 7.39
N ILE A 51 38.89 15.72 7.47
CA ILE A 51 38.10 16.45 6.46
C ILE A 51 38.73 16.32 5.07
N GLY A 52 40.05 16.49 4.94
CA GLY A 52 40.74 16.34 3.66
C GLY A 52 40.68 14.91 3.08
N LEU A 53 40.71 13.89 3.95
CA LEU A 53 40.55 12.49 3.57
C LEU A 53 39.13 12.21 3.06
N PHE A 54 38.12 12.53 3.87
CA PHE A 54 36.71 12.24 3.56
C PHE A 54 36.13 13.13 2.44
N GLN A 55 36.67 14.32 2.21
CA GLN A 55 36.25 15.22 1.11
C GLN A 55 36.51 14.62 -0.29
N ASN A 56 37.37 13.60 -0.41
CA ASN A 56 37.65 12.90 -1.66
C ASN A 56 37.20 11.42 -1.65
N PHE A 57 36.56 10.98 -0.56
CA PHE A 57 36.12 9.59 -0.38
C PHE A 57 34.91 9.28 -1.26
N LYS A 58 34.98 8.21 -2.07
CA LYS A 58 33.97 7.88 -3.07
C LYS A 58 33.27 6.56 -2.75
N ASN A 59 32.04 6.42 -3.25
CA ASN A 59 31.30 5.18 -3.18
C ASN A 59 31.80 4.17 -4.24
N THR A 60 33.00 3.64 -4.02
CA THR A 60 33.62 2.61 -4.86
C THR A 60 33.50 1.22 -4.21
N PRO A 61 33.10 0.18 -4.95
CA PRO A 61 32.92 -1.18 -4.42
C PRO A 61 34.26 -1.94 -4.22
N GLU A 62 35.39 -1.27 -4.44
CA GLU A 62 36.72 -1.84 -4.36
C GLU A 62 37.33 -1.52 -2.98
N ASN A 63 37.87 -2.56 -2.33
CA ASN A 63 38.57 -2.58 -1.04
C ASN A 63 37.77 -2.30 0.24
N HIS A 64 36.79 -1.39 0.26
CA HIS A 64 36.06 -1.02 1.49
C HIS A 64 34.56 -0.76 1.29
N ASP A 65 33.75 -1.05 2.32
CA ASP A 65 32.34 -0.70 2.38
C ASP A 65 32.16 0.79 2.73
N PHE A 66 31.72 1.57 1.73
CA PHE A 66 31.47 3.01 1.83
C PHE A 66 30.61 3.36 3.05
N PHE A 67 29.56 2.60 3.34
CA PHE A 67 28.63 2.89 4.43
C PHE A 67 29.24 2.65 5.81
N SER A 68 30.03 1.58 5.99
CA SER A 68 30.74 1.32 7.24
C SER A 68 31.81 2.38 7.52
N VAL A 69 32.59 2.76 6.51
CA VAL A 69 33.59 3.83 6.62
C VAL A 69 32.95 5.20 6.90
N ARG A 70 31.89 5.55 6.16
CA ARG A 70 31.09 6.76 6.38
C ARG A 70 30.50 6.80 7.80
N ARG A 71 30.09 5.66 8.35
CA ARG A 71 29.57 5.56 9.72
C ARG A 71 30.62 5.81 10.81
N VAL A 72 31.90 5.52 10.54
CA VAL A 72 32.99 5.98 11.42
C VAL A 72 33.04 7.52 11.44
N PHE A 73 32.93 8.16 10.28
CA PHE A 73 32.89 9.63 10.19
C PHE A 73 31.64 10.21 10.87
N GLU A 74 30.47 9.58 10.75
CA GLU A 74 29.26 9.96 11.51
C GLU A 74 29.48 9.98 13.03
N GLU A 75 30.22 9.00 13.57
CA GLU A 75 30.51 8.93 15.01
C GLU A 75 31.63 9.91 15.46
N VAL A 76 32.47 10.38 14.54
CA VAL A 76 33.59 11.32 14.80
C VAL A 76 33.21 12.80 14.58
N LEU A 77 32.34 13.07 13.61
CA LEU A 77 31.99 14.42 13.15
C LEU A 77 31.57 15.40 14.27
N PRO A 78 30.81 15.00 15.32
CA PRO A 78 30.45 15.92 16.40
C PRO A 78 31.64 16.43 17.22
N ASP A 79 32.79 15.73 17.25
CA ASP A 79 33.90 16.00 18.19
C ASP A 79 35.15 16.59 17.52
N ILE A 80 35.10 16.85 16.21
CA ILE A 80 36.20 17.49 15.48
C ILE A 80 36.19 19.03 15.57
N ASN A 81 37.39 19.60 15.44
CA ASN A 81 37.64 21.03 15.36
C ASN A 81 38.17 21.42 13.98
N ALA A 82 37.24 21.74 13.07
CA ALA A 82 37.55 22.09 11.69
C ALA A 82 36.76 23.34 11.23
N PRO A 83 37.23 24.08 10.20
CA PRO A 83 36.48 25.18 9.62
C PRO A 83 35.15 24.72 9.02
N VAL A 84 34.04 25.36 9.44
CA VAL A 84 32.66 25.00 9.06
C VAL A 84 32.48 24.78 7.56
N LYS A 85 33.09 25.63 6.72
CA LYS A 85 33.02 25.50 5.25
C LYS A 85 33.57 24.17 4.74
N GLY A 86 34.70 23.70 5.27
CA GLY A 86 35.29 22.42 4.88
C GLY A 86 34.44 21.24 5.32
N VAL A 87 33.89 21.31 6.54
CA VAL A 87 32.98 20.30 7.09
C VAL A 87 31.69 20.22 6.27
N ALA A 88 31.05 21.36 5.98
CA ALA A 88 29.84 21.45 5.18
C ALA A 88 30.04 20.85 3.77
N GLN A 89 31.15 21.18 3.10
CA GLN A 89 31.50 20.61 1.80
C GLN A 89 31.73 19.09 1.86
N CYS A 90 32.40 18.60 2.90
CA CYS A 90 32.61 17.17 3.12
C CYS A 90 31.29 16.42 3.38
N VAL A 91 30.40 16.99 4.19
CA VAL A 91 29.08 16.41 4.49
C VAL A 91 28.18 16.41 3.25
N LYS A 92 28.16 17.49 2.44
CA LYS A 92 27.48 17.52 1.14
C LYS A 92 28.01 16.39 0.24
N HIS A 93 29.32 16.31 0.06
CA HIS A 93 29.98 15.30 -0.77
C HIS A 93 29.58 13.87 -0.39
N LEU A 94 29.76 13.49 0.88
CA LEU A 94 29.44 12.14 1.36
C LEU A 94 27.94 11.80 1.29
N THR A 95 27.06 12.78 1.45
CA THR A 95 25.61 12.58 1.32
C THR A 95 25.22 12.32 -0.13
N LEU A 96 25.81 13.06 -1.09
CA LEU A 96 25.53 12.87 -2.52
C LEU A 96 26.14 11.57 -3.07
N GLU A 97 27.32 11.16 -2.62
CA GLU A 97 27.93 9.86 -2.97
C GLU A 97 27.14 8.66 -2.44
N ALA A 98 26.37 8.82 -1.35
CA ALA A 98 25.45 7.78 -0.87
C ALA A 98 24.24 7.57 -1.80
N GLY A 99 23.87 8.59 -2.56
CA GLY A 99 22.77 8.55 -3.54
C GLY A 99 21.38 8.59 -2.89
N GLN A 100 20.45 7.79 -3.42
CA GLN A 100 19.07 7.70 -2.93
C GLN A 100 18.83 6.45 -2.07
N ASP A 101 19.86 6.00 -1.34
CA ASP A 101 19.69 4.95 -0.35
C ASP A 101 18.99 5.50 0.91
N GLY A 102 18.32 4.63 1.67
CA GLY A 102 17.57 5.03 2.86
C GLY A 102 18.43 5.63 3.98
N PHE A 103 19.76 5.53 3.89
CA PHE A 103 20.72 6.06 4.85
C PHE A 103 21.52 7.27 4.31
N ALA A 104 21.19 7.83 3.14
CA ALA A 104 21.94 8.95 2.56
C ALA A 104 22.05 10.14 3.53
N TYR A 105 20.97 10.45 4.25
CA TYR A 105 20.88 11.60 5.15
C TYR A 105 21.29 11.34 6.61
N THR A 106 21.84 10.16 6.98
CA THR A 106 22.25 9.90 8.37
C THR A 106 23.34 10.84 8.89
N LEU A 107 24.14 11.44 8.01
CA LEU A 107 25.13 12.48 8.36
C LEU A 107 24.53 13.79 8.87
N MET A 108 23.24 14.08 8.65
CA MET A 108 22.66 15.39 9.00
C MET A 108 22.59 15.61 10.51
N SER A 109 22.30 14.56 11.28
CA SER A 109 22.24 14.67 12.75
C SER A 109 23.63 14.91 13.36
N PRO A 110 24.69 14.13 13.05
CA PRO A 110 26.05 14.44 13.50
C PRO A 110 26.57 15.79 13.03
N PHE A 111 26.18 16.25 11.83
CA PHE A 111 26.55 17.59 11.34
C PHE A 111 25.86 18.72 12.12
N LYS A 112 24.58 18.54 12.51
CA LYS A 112 23.88 19.44 13.43
C LYS A 112 24.61 19.51 14.79
N GLU A 113 24.98 18.38 15.38
CA GLU A 113 25.72 18.32 16.65
C GLU A 113 27.10 19.02 16.56
N PHE A 114 27.83 18.84 15.45
CA PHE A 114 29.06 19.58 15.17
C PHE A 114 28.82 21.11 15.18
N CYS A 115 27.71 21.59 14.62
CA CYS A 115 27.35 23.01 14.62
C CYS A 115 26.86 23.52 15.98
N ILE A 116 26.24 22.67 16.81
CA ILE A 116 25.80 23.03 18.17
C ILE A 116 27.00 23.28 19.09
N LYS A 117 28.04 22.42 19.07
CA LYS A 117 29.17 22.48 20.02
C LYS A 117 30.12 23.68 19.88
N GLY A 118 29.92 24.58 18.93
CA GLY A 118 30.79 25.76 18.78
C GLY A 118 29.98 27.02 18.53
N ASP A 119 30.14 28.01 19.39
CA ASP A 119 29.32 29.23 19.50
C ASP A 119 29.04 29.93 18.15
N ASP A 120 30.07 30.09 17.31
CA ASP A 120 29.96 30.74 15.99
C ASP A 120 29.63 29.77 14.83
N ARG A 121 29.60 28.44 15.06
CA ARG A 121 29.53 27.45 13.95
C ARG A 121 28.19 27.46 13.23
N ALA A 122 27.07 27.56 13.95
CA ALA A 122 25.74 27.68 13.36
C ALA A 122 25.61 28.96 12.53
N LYS A 123 26.11 30.09 13.04
CA LYS A 123 26.12 31.38 12.34
C LYS A 123 26.97 31.34 11.07
N ALA A 124 28.19 30.79 11.15
CA ALA A 124 29.05 30.63 9.99
C ALA A 124 28.41 29.73 8.91
N LEU A 125 27.65 28.70 9.30
CA LEU A 125 26.91 27.87 8.33
C LEU A 125 25.73 28.64 7.70
N LEU A 126 25.01 29.46 8.49
CA LEU A 126 23.93 30.32 8.02
C LEU A 126 24.46 31.33 6.98
N ASP A 127 25.55 32.03 7.30
CA ASP A 127 26.20 32.99 6.39
C ASP A 127 26.64 32.31 5.08
N ILE A 128 27.20 31.10 5.15
CA ILE A 128 27.57 30.30 3.97
C ILE A 128 26.33 29.95 3.12
N ALA A 129 25.26 29.47 3.75
CA ALA A 129 24.03 29.03 3.07
C ALA A 129 23.27 30.19 2.41
N LEU A 130 23.29 31.39 3.01
CA LEU A 130 22.66 32.59 2.46
C LEU A 130 23.53 33.27 1.38
N THR A 131 24.86 33.19 1.47
CA THR A 131 25.77 33.77 0.45
C THR A 131 25.64 33.09 -0.91
N ASN A 132 25.42 31.77 -0.92
CA ASN A 132 25.20 31.00 -2.14
C ASN A 132 24.30 29.79 -1.84
N ILE A 133 22.99 29.96 -2.01
CA ILE A 133 22.03 28.89 -1.76
C ILE A 133 22.25 27.73 -2.75
N ASP A 134 22.47 26.54 -2.20
CA ASP A 134 22.87 25.35 -2.95
C ASP A 134 21.63 24.53 -3.32
N GLU A 135 21.32 24.38 -4.61
CA GLU A 135 20.09 23.67 -5.05
C GLU A 135 20.09 22.18 -4.65
N ASP A 136 21.25 21.51 -4.70
CA ASP A 136 21.37 20.07 -4.44
C ASP A 136 21.37 19.71 -2.95
N PHE A 137 21.70 20.65 -2.06
CA PHE A 137 21.95 20.34 -0.65
C PHE A 137 21.49 21.44 0.33
N ASP A 138 20.83 21.04 1.42
CA ASP A 138 20.26 21.95 2.40
C ASP A 138 21.15 22.18 3.63
N HIS A 139 22.06 23.16 3.51
CA HIS A 139 22.80 23.71 4.65
C HIS A 139 21.96 24.67 5.52
N LEU A 140 20.93 25.31 4.96
CA LEU A 140 20.18 26.39 5.62
C LEU A 140 19.34 25.84 6.78
N THR A 141 18.62 24.73 6.56
CA THR A 141 17.85 24.07 7.61
C THR A 141 18.74 23.62 8.77
N THR A 142 19.90 23.03 8.46
CA THR A 142 20.84 22.58 9.51
C THR A 142 21.40 23.76 10.32
N ALA A 143 21.68 24.89 9.68
CA ALA A 143 22.16 26.10 10.35
C ALA A 143 21.13 26.66 11.33
N ILE A 144 19.86 26.78 10.88
CA ILE A 144 18.75 27.27 11.71
C ILE A 144 18.47 26.30 12.86
N GLU A 145 18.41 24.98 12.60
CA GLU A 145 18.17 23.96 13.62
C GLU A 145 19.28 23.92 14.69
N ALA A 146 20.56 24.01 14.30
CA ALA A 146 21.68 24.03 15.23
C ALA A 146 21.71 25.34 16.02
N GLY A 147 21.50 26.47 15.35
CA GLY A 147 21.46 27.79 15.97
C GLY A 147 20.35 27.93 17.00
N ALA A 148 19.13 27.48 16.66
CA ALA A 148 17.98 27.50 17.58
C ALA A 148 18.16 26.57 18.80
N SER A 149 19.09 25.60 18.73
CA SER A 149 19.44 24.77 19.90
C SER A 149 20.33 25.52 20.91
N ASN A 150 21.00 26.61 20.49
CA ASN A 150 21.86 27.44 21.32
C ASN A 150 21.20 28.79 21.71
N ASP A 151 20.49 29.42 20.76
CA ASP A 151 19.71 30.65 20.96
C ASP A 151 18.42 30.57 20.12
N GLU A 152 17.40 29.96 20.72
CA GLU A 152 16.11 29.69 20.07
C GLU A 152 15.45 30.97 19.55
N VAL A 153 15.40 32.02 20.38
CA VAL A 153 14.71 33.28 20.03
C VAL A 153 15.41 33.96 18.85
N THR A 154 16.74 34.05 18.83
CA THR A 154 17.45 34.71 17.73
C THR A 154 17.28 33.96 16.40
N TYR A 155 17.50 32.65 16.38
CA TYR A 155 17.44 31.89 15.12
C TYR A 155 16.02 31.65 14.61
N VAL A 156 15.01 31.55 15.49
CA VAL A 156 13.60 31.53 15.08
C VAL A 156 13.20 32.85 14.43
N ASN A 157 13.59 34.00 15.00
CA ASN A 157 13.30 35.30 14.40
C ASN A 157 14.01 35.48 13.05
N GLN A 158 15.28 35.06 12.92
CA GLN A 158 15.98 35.06 11.63
C GLN A 158 15.28 34.16 10.60
N ALA A 159 14.83 32.97 10.99
CA ALA A 159 14.07 32.08 10.11
C ALA A 159 12.73 32.69 9.68
N ILE A 160 12.04 33.42 10.57
CA ILE A 160 10.83 34.20 10.26
C ILE A 160 11.13 35.33 9.24
N GLU A 161 12.24 36.05 9.40
CA GLU A 161 12.65 37.10 8.45
C GLU A 161 12.94 36.53 7.04
N LEU A 162 13.50 35.31 6.95
CA LEU A 162 13.73 34.63 5.68
C LEU A 162 12.45 34.21 4.95
N LEU A 163 11.28 34.21 5.60
CA LEU A 163 9.99 33.87 4.99
C LEU A 163 9.45 34.91 4.01
N THR A 164 10.07 36.10 3.96
CA THR A 164 9.75 37.17 2.98
C THR A 164 10.87 37.41 1.96
N HIS A 165 11.82 36.48 1.85
CA HIS A 165 12.96 36.58 0.95
C HIS A 165 12.57 36.37 -0.53
N GLU A 166 13.24 37.03 -1.49
CA GLU A 166 12.89 36.95 -2.92
C GLU A 166 13.14 35.57 -3.57
N ASN A 167 13.94 34.72 -2.92
CA ASN A 167 14.29 33.38 -3.41
C ASN A 167 13.42 32.30 -2.76
N GLU A 168 12.63 31.60 -3.58
CA GLU A 168 11.70 30.53 -3.17
C GLU A 168 12.37 29.40 -2.39
N LEU A 169 13.60 29.02 -2.73
CA LEU A 169 14.34 27.94 -2.06
C LEU A 169 14.76 28.34 -0.64
N ILE A 170 15.04 29.63 -0.41
CA ILE A 170 15.34 30.16 0.93
C ILE A 170 14.07 30.16 1.79
N ILE A 171 12.93 30.62 1.24
CA ILE A 171 11.62 30.54 1.91
C ILE A 171 11.32 29.09 2.29
N GLN A 172 11.37 28.16 1.32
CA GLN A 172 11.05 26.76 1.52
C GLN A 172 11.88 26.13 2.66
N ARG A 173 13.20 26.36 2.65
CA ARG A 173 14.12 25.80 3.66
C ARG A 173 13.94 26.45 5.04
N ALA A 174 13.66 27.74 5.10
CA ALA A 174 13.31 28.40 6.37
C ALA A 174 12.01 27.84 6.97
N ILE A 175 10.97 27.62 6.16
CA ILE A 175 9.72 26.96 6.59
C ILE A 175 10.00 25.54 7.08
N PHE A 176 10.77 24.76 6.33
CA PHE A 176 11.12 23.39 6.70
C PHE A 176 11.92 23.34 8.01
N ALA A 177 12.83 24.28 8.23
CA ALA A 177 13.58 24.42 9.48
C ALA A 177 12.69 24.77 10.68
N LEU A 178 11.81 25.76 10.54
CA LEU A 178 10.83 26.12 11.57
C LEU A 178 9.95 24.92 11.96
N GLY A 179 9.55 24.10 10.99
CA GLY A 179 8.82 22.86 11.22
C GLY A 179 9.60 21.75 11.94
N ARG A 180 10.92 21.88 12.09
CA ARG A 180 11.81 20.88 12.72
C ARG A 180 12.36 21.30 14.08
N ILE A 181 12.11 22.53 14.52
CA ILE A 181 12.46 23.02 15.85
C ILE A 181 11.50 22.42 16.89
N ASN A 182 12.06 21.89 17.97
CA ASN A 182 11.32 21.48 19.16
C ASN A 182 11.33 22.63 20.17
N PHE A 183 10.33 23.50 20.08
CA PHE A 183 10.34 24.80 20.76
C PHE A 183 10.33 24.63 22.28
N GLN A 184 11.35 25.16 22.96
CA GLN A 184 11.39 25.22 24.43
C GLN A 184 10.55 26.40 24.93
N ASP A 185 10.70 27.56 24.31
CA ASP A 185 9.82 28.71 24.52
C ASP A 185 8.56 28.57 23.66
N LYS A 186 7.48 28.11 24.31
CA LYS A 186 6.17 27.95 23.68
C LYS A 186 5.53 29.27 23.22
N THR A 187 6.02 30.43 23.66
CA THR A 187 5.52 31.74 23.17
C THR A 187 5.89 32.02 21.72
N LEU A 188 6.88 31.29 21.16
CA LEU A 188 7.29 31.42 19.76
C LEU A 188 6.38 30.68 18.77
N LEU A 189 5.57 29.71 19.22
CA LEU A 189 4.77 28.85 18.34
C LEU A 189 3.73 29.62 17.52
N GLU A 190 2.95 30.50 18.15
CA GLU A 190 1.93 31.32 17.47
C GLU A 190 2.56 32.32 16.47
N PRO A 191 3.61 33.11 16.83
CA PRO A 191 4.35 33.92 15.86
C PRO A 191 4.86 33.15 14.64
N VAL A 192 5.44 31.95 14.84
CA VAL A 192 5.92 31.07 13.76
C VAL A 192 4.76 30.61 12.87
N ALA A 193 3.67 30.12 13.47
CA ALA A 193 2.48 29.68 12.74
C ALA A 193 1.89 30.81 11.87
N ILE A 194 1.74 32.00 12.44
CA ILE A 194 1.27 33.19 11.72
C ILE A 194 2.22 33.59 10.59
N ALA A 195 3.54 33.48 10.79
CA ALA A 195 4.53 33.82 9.78
C ALA A 195 4.52 32.82 8.60
N ILE A 196 4.38 31.52 8.87
CA ILE A 196 4.23 30.47 7.84
C ILE A 196 2.97 30.73 7.00
N THR A 197 1.82 31.02 7.62
CA THR A 197 0.58 31.35 6.90
C THR A 197 0.72 32.62 6.04
N LYS A 198 1.41 33.66 6.53
CA LYS A 198 1.66 34.88 5.72
C LYS A 198 2.55 34.59 4.52
N SER A 199 3.57 33.75 4.68
CA SER A 199 4.47 33.34 3.60
C SER A 199 3.72 32.51 2.54
N SER A 200 2.91 31.54 2.97
CA SER A 200 2.14 30.68 2.05
C SER A 200 1.12 31.47 1.22
N ILE A 201 0.46 32.48 1.80
CA ILE A 201 -0.43 33.40 1.08
C ILE A 201 0.35 34.28 0.09
N SER A 202 1.57 34.70 0.46
CA SER A 202 2.39 35.62 -0.35
C SER A 202 3.12 34.94 -1.51
N SER A 203 3.38 33.63 -1.40
CA SER A 203 4.06 32.83 -2.42
C SER A 203 3.45 31.42 -2.50
N PRO A 204 2.22 31.27 -3.04
CA PRO A 204 1.44 30.03 -3.00
C PRO A 204 1.87 29.03 -4.09
N THR A 205 3.15 28.64 -4.13
CA THR A 205 3.61 27.53 -4.99
C THR A 205 3.29 26.19 -4.33
N ASP A 206 3.00 25.13 -5.11
CA ASP A 206 2.71 23.79 -4.57
C ASP A 206 3.81 23.29 -3.61
N LEU A 207 5.07 23.64 -3.88
CA LEU A 207 6.20 23.32 -3.00
C LEU A 207 6.20 24.10 -1.69
N ILE A 208 5.95 25.41 -1.70
CA ILE A 208 5.80 26.20 -0.48
C ILE A 208 4.58 25.71 0.30
N LEU A 209 3.43 25.54 -0.34
CA LEU A 209 2.20 25.12 0.33
C LEU A 209 2.35 23.74 1.01
N ALA A 210 2.96 22.76 0.32
CA ALA A 210 3.24 21.44 0.89
C ALA A 210 4.21 21.51 2.09
N THR A 211 5.27 22.31 1.98
CA THR A 211 6.25 22.48 3.05
C THR A 211 5.62 23.21 4.24
N SER A 212 4.83 24.25 3.99
CA SER A 212 4.05 25.00 4.99
C SER A 212 3.05 24.11 5.70
N MET A 213 2.30 23.25 5.01
CA MET A 213 1.34 22.35 5.66
C MET A 213 2.04 21.45 6.70
N ARG A 214 3.17 20.83 6.33
CA ARG A 214 3.93 19.93 7.23
C ARG A 214 4.58 20.69 8.39
N ALA A 215 5.17 21.85 8.10
CA ALA A 215 5.81 22.68 9.13
C ALA A 215 4.77 23.23 10.10
N MET A 216 3.68 23.82 9.60
CA MET A 216 2.57 24.34 10.39
C MET A 216 1.97 23.26 11.28
N PHE A 217 1.66 22.07 10.73
CA PHE A 217 1.12 20.97 11.52
C PHE A 217 2.09 20.55 12.65
N THR A 218 3.39 20.47 12.36
CA THR A 218 4.41 20.11 13.37
C THR A 218 4.58 21.19 14.44
N VAL A 219 4.45 22.48 14.08
CA VAL A 219 4.49 23.62 15.01
C VAL A 219 3.27 23.61 15.91
N VAL A 220 2.04 23.59 15.36
CA VAL A 220 0.82 23.63 16.19
C VAL A 220 0.66 22.37 17.04
N SER A 221 1.12 21.20 16.58
CA SER A 221 1.07 19.95 17.37
C SER A 221 1.96 19.98 18.64
N GLN A 222 2.68 21.07 18.90
CA GLN A 222 3.40 21.29 20.15
C GLN A 222 2.57 22.06 21.20
N SER A 223 1.34 22.47 20.89
CA SER A 223 0.40 23.13 21.80
C SER A 223 -1.06 22.93 21.36
N ASP A 224 -1.87 22.27 22.20
CA ASP A 224 -3.29 21.98 21.91
C ASP A 224 -4.12 23.24 21.61
N ASP A 225 -3.72 24.40 22.14
CA ASP A 225 -4.42 25.69 21.96
C ASP A 225 -4.30 26.27 20.52
N LEU A 226 -3.42 25.72 19.67
CA LEU A 226 -3.11 26.28 18.35
C LEU A 226 -3.72 25.51 17.16
N GLU A 227 -4.54 24.47 17.40
CA GLU A 227 -5.18 23.68 16.33
C GLU A 227 -5.96 24.55 15.34
N CYS A 228 -6.63 25.60 15.82
CA CYS A 228 -7.41 26.53 15.00
C CYS A 228 -6.57 27.18 13.89
N LEU A 229 -5.30 27.50 14.14
CA LEU A 229 -4.42 28.10 13.14
C LEU A 229 -4.13 27.14 11.97
N PHE A 230 -4.07 25.83 12.23
CA PHE A 230 -3.91 24.84 11.16
C PHE A 230 -5.21 24.61 10.40
N LEU A 231 -6.36 24.59 11.07
CA LEU A 231 -7.67 24.54 10.41
C LEU A 231 -7.88 25.77 9.50
N ASP A 232 -7.54 26.96 9.99
CA ASP A 232 -7.58 28.21 9.21
C ASP A 232 -6.59 28.19 8.03
N PHE A 233 -5.40 27.62 8.21
CA PHE A 233 -4.45 27.37 7.11
C PHE A 233 -5.05 26.45 6.04
N LEU A 234 -5.65 25.32 6.42
CA LEU A 234 -6.27 24.39 5.47
C LEU A 234 -7.45 25.03 4.73
N ASN A 235 -8.28 25.82 5.44
CA ASN A 235 -9.39 26.57 4.85
C ASN A 235 -8.89 27.63 3.85
N THR A 236 -7.83 28.38 4.21
CA THR A 236 -7.25 29.44 3.37
C THR A 236 -6.73 28.92 2.03
N HIS A 237 -6.17 27.70 2.01
CA HIS A 237 -5.59 27.10 0.82
C HIS A 237 -6.46 25.95 0.26
N SER A 238 -7.77 25.95 0.55
CA SER A 238 -8.70 24.88 0.17
C SER A 238 -8.89 24.71 -1.36
N ASP A 239 -8.65 25.76 -2.14
CA ASP A 239 -8.66 25.73 -3.60
C ASP A 239 -7.35 25.19 -4.22
N HIS A 240 -6.27 25.05 -3.42
CA HIS A 240 -5.00 24.49 -3.88
C HIS A 240 -4.99 22.97 -3.73
N LEU A 241 -4.94 22.27 -4.87
CA LEU A 241 -5.10 20.81 -4.95
C LEU A 241 -4.08 20.19 -5.92
N ASP A 242 -2.85 20.70 -5.83
CA ASP A 242 -1.69 20.21 -6.58
C ASP A 242 -1.00 19.01 -5.88
N ASP A 243 -0.13 18.31 -6.62
CA ASP A 243 0.32 16.97 -6.24
C ASP A 243 1.13 16.94 -4.94
N ARG A 244 1.98 17.95 -4.66
CA ARG A 244 2.80 17.97 -3.43
C ARG A 244 1.96 18.35 -2.22
N TYR A 245 1.05 19.31 -2.36
CA TYR A 245 0.13 19.71 -1.29
C TYR A 245 -0.78 18.55 -0.86
N ILE A 246 -1.32 17.79 -1.82
CA ILE A 246 -2.08 16.58 -1.53
C ILE A 246 -1.17 15.49 -0.92
N HIS A 247 0.08 15.34 -1.38
CA HIS A 247 1.01 14.39 -0.78
C HIS A 247 1.31 14.73 0.69
N ALA A 248 1.55 16.00 1.02
CA ALA A 248 1.76 16.48 2.38
C ALA A 248 0.60 16.14 3.32
N ALA A 249 -0.66 16.31 2.85
CA ALA A 249 -1.84 15.90 3.63
C ALA A 249 -1.84 14.38 3.92
N SER A 250 -1.45 13.56 2.94
CA SER A 250 -1.34 12.10 3.11
C SER A 250 -0.22 11.70 4.06
N GLU A 251 0.92 12.41 4.04
CA GLU A 251 2.04 12.16 4.95
C GLU A 251 1.66 12.46 6.40
N ILE A 252 0.94 13.55 6.66
CA ILE A 252 0.45 13.89 8.01
C ILE A 252 -0.53 12.82 8.51
N LEU A 253 -1.47 12.37 7.66
CA LEU A 253 -2.40 11.30 8.01
C LEU A 253 -1.71 9.96 8.33
N PHE A 254 -0.54 9.69 7.74
CA PHE A 254 0.20 8.44 7.88
C PHE A 254 1.23 8.47 9.01
N TYR A 255 2.16 9.43 9.00
CA TYR A 255 3.30 9.46 9.93
C TYR A 255 2.96 10.06 11.30
N ASP A 256 2.05 11.04 11.35
CA ASP A 256 1.73 11.79 12.57
C ASP A 256 0.39 11.37 13.20
N GLU A 257 -0.06 10.14 12.94
CA GLU A 257 -1.38 9.60 13.31
C GLU A 257 -1.84 9.86 14.76
N LYS A 258 -0.92 9.94 15.72
CA LYS A 258 -1.21 10.15 17.15
C LYS A 258 -1.44 11.62 17.52
N LYS A 259 -1.09 12.56 16.63
CA LYS A 259 -1.25 14.00 16.79
C LYS A 259 -2.44 14.55 16.00
N VAL A 260 -2.89 13.84 14.96
CA VAL A 260 -4.03 14.27 14.14
C VAL A 260 -5.33 14.12 14.93
N SER A 261 -5.99 15.24 15.22
CA SER A 261 -7.27 15.24 15.93
C SER A 261 -8.46 14.87 15.03
N SER A 262 -9.59 14.58 15.66
CA SER A 262 -10.87 14.34 14.97
C SER A 262 -11.40 15.54 14.18
N ASN A 263 -10.91 16.76 14.45
CA ASN A 263 -11.29 17.97 13.72
C ASN A 263 -10.44 18.17 12.46
N VAL A 264 -9.15 17.82 12.56
CA VAL A 264 -8.17 17.96 11.48
C VAL A 264 -8.29 16.84 10.44
N GLU A 265 -8.47 15.59 10.89
CA GLU A 265 -8.46 14.41 10.01
C GLU A 265 -9.46 14.48 8.83
N PRO A 266 -10.74 14.92 9.00
CA PRO A 266 -11.67 15.04 7.89
C PRO A 266 -11.24 16.05 6.82
N ASN A 267 -10.53 17.11 7.21
CA ASN A 267 -10.02 18.14 6.30
C ASN A 267 -8.84 17.62 5.48
N LEU A 268 -7.94 16.85 6.10
CA LEU A 268 -6.83 16.19 5.39
C LEU A 268 -7.34 15.10 4.43
N LEU A 269 -8.34 14.30 4.85
CA LEU A 269 -9.01 13.31 3.98
C LEU A 269 -9.72 13.98 2.80
N ASN A 270 -10.38 15.12 3.02
CA ASN A 270 -11.02 15.93 1.97
C ASN A 270 -10.01 16.38 0.89
N ILE A 271 -8.81 16.83 1.29
CA ILE A 271 -7.71 17.14 0.35
C ILE A 271 -7.23 15.88 -0.37
N CYS A 272 -7.03 14.77 0.36
CA CYS A 272 -6.58 13.50 -0.21
C CYS A 272 -7.54 12.90 -1.26
N CYS A 273 -8.82 13.30 -1.28
CA CYS A 273 -9.80 12.86 -2.28
C CYS A 273 -9.41 13.27 -3.72
N TYR A 274 -8.55 14.27 -3.90
CA TYR A 274 -8.10 14.77 -5.20
C TYR A 274 -6.82 14.08 -5.72
N THR A 275 -6.31 13.08 -5.00
CA THR A 275 -5.10 12.33 -5.39
C THR A 275 -5.21 11.74 -6.80
N LYS A 276 -4.28 12.07 -7.69
CA LYS A 276 -4.23 11.52 -9.04
C LYS A 276 -3.86 10.02 -9.01
N PRO A 277 -4.45 9.15 -9.86
CA PRO A 277 -4.19 7.70 -9.88
C PRO A 277 -2.72 7.28 -10.05
N GLU A 278 -1.90 8.17 -10.62
CA GLU A 278 -0.47 7.97 -10.85
C GLU A 278 0.36 8.06 -9.55
N ASN A 279 -0.14 8.79 -8.54
CA ASN A 279 0.57 9.12 -7.29
C ASN A 279 0.50 7.97 -6.26
N LYS A 280 1.08 6.82 -6.61
CA LYS A 280 1.03 5.59 -5.78
C LYS A 280 1.49 5.77 -4.33
N GLY A 281 2.50 6.61 -4.09
CA GLY A 281 2.97 6.89 -2.71
C GLY A 281 1.88 7.53 -1.85
N THR A 282 1.19 8.54 -2.39
CA THR A 282 0.03 9.18 -1.75
C THR A 282 -1.11 8.20 -1.51
N ILE A 283 -1.41 7.34 -2.49
CA ILE A 283 -2.46 6.31 -2.36
C ILE A 283 -2.12 5.31 -1.24
N ASN A 284 -0.88 4.86 -1.13
CA ASN A 284 -0.43 3.96 -0.06
C ASN A 284 -0.57 4.61 1.33
N ASN A 285 -0.16 5.88 1.48
CA ASN A 285 -0.32 6.63 2.74
C ASN A 285 -1.80 6.71 3.15
N VAL A 286 -2.68 6.99 2.19
CA VAL A 286 -4.14 7.02 2.40
C VAL A 286 -4.70 5.63 2.76
N ASP A 287 -4.25 4.55 2.12
CA ASP A 287 -4.67 3.19 2.43
C ASP A 287 -4.38 2.80 3.90
N PHE A 288 -3.19 3.14 4.40
CA PHE A 288 -2.87 2.94 5.82
C PHE A 288 -3.75 3.79 6.75
N ALA A 289 -4.10 5.02 6.37
CA ALA A 289 -5.04 5.84 7.13
C ALA A 289 -6.46 5.24 7.15
N LEU A 290 -6.94 4.69 6.02
CA LEU A 290 -8.24 4.01 5.94
C LEU A 290 -8.27 2.70 6.74
N ASP A 291 -7.19 1.90 6.72
CA ASP A 291 -7.02 0.72 7.57
C ASP A 291 -7.10 1.08 9.07
N ARG A 292 -6.45 2.17 9.50
CA ARG A 292 -6.56 2.69 10.88
C ARG A 292 -7.99 3.12 11.21
N LEU A 293 -8.63 3.92 10.36
CA LEU A 293 -9.99 4.41 10.58
C LEU A 293 -11.00 3.27 10.71
N LEU A 294 -10.86 2.23 9.89
CA LEU A 294 -11.69 1.03 9.97
C LEU A 294 -11.50 0.30 11.32
N LYS A 295 -10.26 0.14 11.79
CA LYS A 295 -9.95 -0.42 13.13
C LYS A 295 -10.48 0.43 14.28
N SER A 296 -10.59 1.75 14.08
CA SER A 296 -11.25 2.68 15.00
C SER A 296 -12.79 2.69 14.88
N ASN A 297 -13.39 1.75 14.13
CA ASN A 297 -14.82 1.62 13.87
C ASN A 297 -15.44 2.86 13.16
N ARG A 298 -14.62 3.62 12.42
CA ARG A 298 -15.04 4.80 11.63
C ARG A 298 -15.29 4.41 10.16
N PHE A 299 -16.12 3.40 9.98
CA PHE A 299 -16.43 2.82 8.67
C PHE A 299 -17.08 3.84 7.72
N ASP A 300 -18.05 4.62 8.18
CA ASP A 300 -18.76 5.57 7.31
C ASP A 300 -17.83 6.64 6.71
N ASP A 301 -16.84 7.12 7.48
CA ASP A 301 -15.83 8.07 7.00
C ASP A 301 -14.97 7.48 5.87
N CYS A 302 -14.57 6.21 6.01
CA CYS A 302 -13.83 5.48 4.96
C CYS A 302 -14.64 5.36 3.68
N VAL A 303 -15.95 5.09 3.80
CA VAL A 303 -16.86 4.94 2.66
C VAL A 303 -17.11 6.28 1.96
N LEU A 304 -17.33 7.35 2.73
CA LEU A 304 -17.49 8.71 2.20
C LEU A 304 -16.23 9.16 1.45
N PHE A 305 -15.04 8.90 2.01
CA PHE A 305 -13.77 9.15 1.34
C PHE A 305 -13.67 8.38 0.02
N LEU A 306 -13.85 7.05 0.04
CA LEU A 306 -13.67 6.20 -1.14
C LEU A 306 -14.65 6.52 -2.26
N GLU A 307 -15.93 6.73 -1.95
CA GLU A 307 -16.94 7.06 -2.96
C GLU A 307 -16.60 8.40 -3.65
N ARG A 308 -16.19 9.42 -2.89
CA ARG A 308 -15.76 10.72 -3.45
C ARG A 308 -14.46 10.63 -4.22
N PHE A 309 -13.46 9.92 -3.71
CA PHE A 309 -12.19 9.67 -4.40
C PHE A 309 -12.40 8.96 -5.74
N PHE A 310 -13.30 7.97 -5.80
CA PHE A 310 -13.62 7.27 -7.05
C PHE A 310 -14.40 8.14 -8.03
N GLU A 311 -15.26 9.06 -7.57
CA GLU A 311 -15.90 10.07 -8.41
C GLU A 311 -14.86 11.03 -9.03
N LEU A 312 -14.01 11.65 -8.19
CA LEU A 312 -13.01 12.64 -8.62
C LEU A 312 -11.91 12.04 -9.51
N SER A 313 -11.53 10.78 -9.28
CA SER A 313 -10.59 10.05 -10.14
C SER A 313 -11.23 9.44 -11.41
N GLU A 314 -12.48 9.80 -11.74
CA GLU A 314 -13.25 9.29 -12.89
C GLU A 314 -13.34 7.74 -12.96
N TYR A 315 -13.27 7.07 -11.80
CA TYR A 315 -13.17 5.62 -11.67
C TYR A 315 -12.01 5.01 -12.48
N LYS A 316 -10.87 5.70 -12.55
CA LYS A 316 -9.61 5.18 -13.14
C LYS A 316 -8.90 4.19 -12.22
N LEU A 317 -8.96 4.41 -10.91
CA LEU A 317 -8.36 3.54 -9.89
C LEU A 317 -9.42 2.58 -9.30
N SER A 318 -9.11 1.28 -9.22
CA SER A 318 -9.94 0.27 -8.54
C SER A 318 -9.66 0.25 -7.04
N VAL A 319 -10.63 -0.20 -6.23
CA VAL A 319 -10.48 -0.44 -4.79
C VAL A 319 -9.30 -1.37 -4.45
N LYS A 320 -8.82 -2.20 -5.39
CA LYS A 320 -7.67 -3.08 -5.21
C LYS A 320 -6.33 -2.41 -4.89
N TYR A 321 -6.22 -1.10 -5.09
CA TYR A 321 -5.03 -0.33 -4.74
C TYR A 321 -5.01 0.12 -3.27
N PHE A 322 -6.09 -0.16 -2.51
CA PHE A 322 -6.18 0.03 -1.07
C PHE A 322 -6.08 -1.34 -0.38
N ASP A 323 -4.92 -1.99 -0.46
CA ASP A 323 -4.77 -3.41 -0.12
C ASP A 323 -4.86 -3.68 1.39
N SER A 324 -4.43 -2.72 2.22
CA SER A 324 -4.52 -2.78 3.67
C SER A 324 -5.96 -2.59 4.16
N PHE A 325 -6.65 -1.56 3.65
CA PHE A 325 -8.08 -1.37 3.92
C PHE A 325 -8.92 -2.57 3.45
N VAL A 326 -8.66 -3.11 2.25
CA VAL A 326 -9.39 -4.29 1.75
C VAL A 326 -9.12 -5.53 2.62
N ARG A 327 -7.87 -5.76 3.04
CA ARG A 327 -7.53 -6.84 3.98
C ARG A 327 -8.29 -6.70 5.30
N GLU A 328 -8.43 -5.49 5.83
CA GLU A 328 -9.13 -5.23 7.08
C GLU A 328 -10.66 -5.30 6.97
N LEU A 329 -11.24 -4.99 5.80
CA LEU A 329 -12.63 -5.30 5.49
C LEU A 329 -12.89 -6.81 5.51
N HIS A 330 -11.97 -7.64 5.01
CA HIS A 330 -12.11 -9.11 5.06
C HIS A 330 -12.03 -9.66 6.49
N ASN A 331 -11.30 -9.01 7.39
CA ASN A 331 -11.34 -9.30 8.83
C ASN A 331 -12.73 -8.99 9.43
N HIS A 332 -13.40 -7.94 8.94
CA HIS A 332 -14.73 -7.47 9.34
C HIS A 332 -15.84 -7.85 8.35
N ARG A 333 -15.79 -9.09 7.87
CA ARG A 333 -16.61 -9.62 6.77
C ARG A 333 -18.12 -9.42 6.96
N ASP A 334 -18.65 -9.87 8.10
CA ASP A 334 -20.10 -9.93 8.31
C ASP A 334 -20.69 -8.58 8.77
N THR A 335 -19.84 -7.56 8.97
CA THR A 335 -20.21 -6.19 9.31
C THR A 335 -19.82 -5.21 8.19
N HIS A 336 -18.58 -4.73 8.16
CA HIS A 336 -18.15 -3.64 7.28
C HIS A 336 -18.11 -4.05 5.80
N LEU A 337 -17.61 -5.24 5.47
CA LEU A 337 -17.60 -5.71 4.08
C LEU A 337 -19.02 -5.98 3.56
N SER A 338 -19.87 -6.60 4.39
CA SER A 338 -21.30 -6.80 4.11
C SER A 338 -22.02 -5.46 3.85
N ALA A 339 -21.83 -4.48 4.72
CA ALA A 339 -22.40 -3.14 4.58
C ALA A 339 -21.92 -2.44 3.30
N LEU A 340 -20.62 -2.45 3.02
CA LEU A 340 -20.04 -1.81 1.83
C LEU A 340 -20.54 -2.45 0.53
N LEU A 341 -20.54 -3.79 0.48
CA LEU A 341 -21.03 -4.57 -0.65
C LEU A 341 -22.51 -4.26 -0.93
N THR A 342 -23.32 -4.22 0.12
CA THR A 342 -24.76 -3.91 0.03
C THR A 342 -24.97 -2.50 -0.48
N ARG A 343 -24.31 -1.50 0.11
CA ARG A 343 -24.37 -0.08 -0.29
C ARG A 343 -23.97 0.11 -1.75
N TRP A 344 -22.85 -0.45 -2.18
CA TRP A 344 -22.35 -0.29 -3.55
C TRP A 344 -23.23 -0.98 -4.60
N LEU A 345 -23.87 -2.11 -4.28
CA LEU A 345 -24.84 -2.73 -5.18
C LEU A 345 -26.20 -2.01 -5.21
N LEU A 346 -26.63 -1.42 -4.09
CA LEU A 346 -27.81 -0.53 -4.03
C LEU A 346 -27.60 0.82 -4.72
N SER A 347 -26.37 1.30 -4.82
CA SER A 347 -26.02 2.62 -5.39
C SER A 347 -26.50 2.86 -6.83
N LYS A 348 -26.87 1.80 -7.57
CA LYS A 348 -27.21 1.82 -9.00
C LYS A 348 -26.08 2.41 -9.87
N ARG A 349 -24.83 2.35 -9.43
CA ARG A 349 -23.66 2.76 -10.23
C ARG A 349 -22.85 1.55 -10.68
N ILE A 350 -22.74 1.35 -12.00
CA ILE A 350 -22.04 0.18 -12.58
C ILE A 350 -20.56 0.09 -12.17
N LYS A 351 -19.90 1.24 -11.92
CA LYS A 351 -18.51 1.29 -11.45
C LYS A 351 -18.36 0.81 -10.00
N LEU A 352 -19.24 1.24 -9.09
CA LEU A 352 -19.25 0.75 -7.70
C LEU A 352 -19.65 -0.72 -7.64
N GLY A 353 -20.58 -1.19 -8.51
CA GLY A 353 -20.85 -2.62 -8.67
C GLY A 353 -19.63 -3.43 -9.13
N LYS A 354 -18.79 -2.88 -10.01
CA LYS A 354 -17.50 -3.48 -10.35
C LYS A 354 -16.54 -3.50 -9.16
N TYR A 355 -16.53 -2.47 -8.31
CA TYR A 355 -15.66 -2.44 -7.13
C TYR A 355 -16.14 -3.40 -6.04
N ALA A 356 -17.45 -3.56 -5.87
CA ALA A 356 -18.07 -4.63 -5.08
C ALA A 356 -17.62 -6.03 -5.55
N PHE A 357 -17.59 -6.28 -6.86
CA PHE A 357 -16.99 -7.49 -7.42
C PHE A 357 -15.48 -7.58 -7.14
N ASP A 358 -14.75 -6.47 -7.32
CA ASP A 358 -13.31 -6.43 -7.13
C ASP A 358 -12.90 -6.75 -5.68
N LEU A 359 -13.70 -6.38 -4.66
CA LEU A 359 -13.45 -6.72 -3.25
C LEU A 359 -13.39 -8.22 -2.97
N LEU A 360 -14.18 -9.03 -3.69
CA LEU A 360 -14.31 -10.49 -3.45
C LEU A 360 -13.60 -11.34 -4.51
N ARG A 361 -12.96 -10.72 -5.50
CA ARG A 361 -12.47 -11.41 -6.70
C ARG A 361 -11.38 -12.45 -6.42
N ASP A 362 -10.45 -12.13 -5.53
CA ASP A 362 -9.20 -12.88 -5.37
C ASP A 362 -9.34 -14.05 -4.35
N LEU A 363 -10.57 -14.57 -4.19
CA LEU A 363 -10.93 -15.70 -3.34
C LEU A 363 -11.39 -16.89 -4.20
N ASP A 364 -10.43 -17.73 -4.61
CA ASP A 364 -10.58 -18.81 -5.62
C ASP A 364 -11.75 -19.81 -5.41
N LYS A 365 -12.33 -19.89 -4.21
CA LYS A 365 -13.44 -20.81 -3.87
C LYS A 365 -14.78 -20.12 -3.62
N GLY A 366 -14.85 -18.80 -3.80
CA GLY A 366 -15.98 -17.98 -3.39
C GLY A 366 -16.14 -17.89 -1.86
N ILE A 367 -16.91 -16.89 -1.42
CA ILE A 367 -17.06 -16.54 0.00
C ILE A 367 -18.54 -16.48 0.39
N SER A 368 -18.89 -17.09 1.52
CA SER A 368 -20.28 -17.19 1.98
C SER A 368 -20.70 -15.93 2.74
N ILE A 369 -20.79 -14.80 2.05
CA ILE A 369 -21.20 -13.51 2.62
C ILE A 369 -22.71 -13.27 2.37
N GLY A 370 -23.36 -12.53 3.26
CA GLY A 370 -24.74 -12.06 3.11
C GLY A 370 -24.81 -10.54 2.90
N PHE A 371 -25.98 -10.03 2.58
CA PHE A 371 -26.26 -8.60 2.57
C PHE A 371 -26.55 -8.04 3.97
N ASP A 372 -26.26 -6.76 4.16
CA ASP A 372 -26.54 -6.03 5.40
C ASP A 372 -28.06 -5.81 5.54
N ARG A 373 -28.65 -6.50 6.51
CA ARG A 373 -30.10 -6.47 6.76
C ARG A 373 -30.62 -5.09 7.16
N ALA A 374 -29.81 -4.25 7.81
CA ALA A 374 -30.19 -2.91 8.24
C ALA A 374 -30.15 -1.90 7.09
N LEU A 375 -29.34 -2.13 6.05
CA LEU A 375 -29.41 -1.40 4.78
C LEU A 375 -30.60 -1.88 3.94
N VAL A 376 -30.79 -3.19 3.75
CA VAL A 376 -31.92 -3.72 2.97
C VAL A 376 -33.28 -3.28 3.55
N ALA A 377 -33.42 -3.25 4.88
CA ALA A 377 -34.67 -2.87 5.54
C ALA A 377 -35.05 -1.37 5.40
N LYS A 378 -34.16 -0.51 4.89
CA LYS A 378 -34.43 0.92 4.64
C LYS A 378 -35.01 1.18 3.24
N GLU A 379 -34.93 0.19 2.36
CA GLU A 379 -35.27 0.33 0.94
C GLU A 379 -36.74 0.04 0.64
N SER A 380 -37.16 0.43 -0.56
CA SER A 380 -38.52 0.21 -1.06
C SER A 380 -38.75 -1.22 -1.60
N LYS A 381 -40.02 -1.58 -1.81
CA LYS A 381 -40.42 -2.88 -2.36
C LYS A 381 -39.69 -3.17 -3.70
N GLY A 382 -39.26 -4.42 -3.89
CA GLY A 382 -38.47 -4.86 -5.05
C GLY A 382 -36.96 -4.95 -4.77
N VAL A 383 -36.49 -4.50 -3.60
CA VAL A 383 -35.07 -4.49 -3.24
C VAL A 383 -34.46 -5.90 -3.11
N HIS A 384 -35.22 -6.90 -2.66
CA HIS A 384 -34.69 -8.26 -2.48
C HIS A 384 -34.44 -8.91 -3.84
N LEU A 385 -35.40 -8.80 -4.76
CA LEU A 385 -35.24 -9.29 -6.12
C LEU A 385 -34.12 -8.53 -6.87
N PHE A 386 -34.05 -7.21 -6.69
CA PHE A 386 -32.96 -6.39 -7.25
C PHE A 386 -31.58 -6.84 -6.74
N LEU A 387 -31.41 -7.02 -5.42
CA LEU A 387 -30.14 -7.47 -4.85
C LEU A 387 -29.80 -8.92 -5.23
N ALA A 388 -30.79 -9.80 -5.33
CA ALA A 388 -30.59 -11.16 -5.83
C ALA A 388 -30.10 -11.15 -7.29
N ARG A 389 -30.69 -10.30 -8.14
CA ARG A 389 -30.21 -10.07 -9.51
C ARG A 389 -28.80 -9.52 -9.51
N LYS A 390 -28.47 -8.50 -8.70
CA LYS A 390 -27.10 -7.98 -8.55
C LYS A 390 -26.11 -9.07 -8.13
N ALA A 391 -26.49 -9.96 -7.21
CA ALA A 391 -25.66 -11.09 -6.78
C ALA A 391 -25.37 -12.04 -7.97
N CYS A 392 -26.39 -12.44 -8.72
CA CYS A 392 -26.22 -13.21 -9.96
C CYS A 392 -25.35 -12.47 -10.99
N GLY A 393 -25.64 -11.21 -11.29
CA GLY A 393 -24.93 -10.43 -12.29
C GLY A 393 -23.44 -10.32 -11.98
N TRP A 394 -23.08 -9.81 -10.80
CA TRP A 394 -21.67 -9.58 -10.45
C TRP A 394 -20.91 -10.85 -10.08
N PHE A 395 -21.56 -11.81 -9.41
CA PHE A 395 -20.89 -12.98 -8.84
C PHE A 395 -21.23 -14.31 -9.53
N PHE A 396 -21.77 -14.30 -10.76
CA PHE A 396 -22.10 -15.51 -11.52
C PHE A 396 -20.95 -16.54 -11.54
N ASN A 397 -19.72 -16.08 -11.82
CA ASN A 397 -18.52 -16.92 -11.88
C ASN A 397 -17.97 -17.34 -10.50
N GLN A 398 -18.64 -16.92 -9.42
CA GLN A 398 -18.40 -17.34 -8.04
C GLN A 398 -19.73 -17.87 -7.45
N PRO A 399 -20.24 -19.03 -7.91
CA PRO A 399 -21.60 -19.50 -7.59
C PRO A 399 -21.88 -19.57 -6.08
N LYS A 400 -20.88 -19.94 -5.28
CA LYS A 400 -20.95 -19.94 -3.80
C LYS A 400 -21.18 -18.54 -3.20
N THR A 401 -20.54 -17.51 -3.75
CA THR A 401 -20.75 -16.12 -3.34
C THR A 401 -22.16 -15.66 -3.74
N ALA A 402 -22.57 -15.95 -4.98
CA ALA A 402 -23.89 -15.57 -5.49
C ALA A 402 -25.03 -16.20 -4.66
N ILE A 403 -24.99 -17.51 -4.40
CA ILE A 403 -26.06 -18.19 -3.65
C ILE A 403 -26.12 -17.75 -2.18
N SER A 404 -24.97 -17.54 -1.52
CA SER A 404 -24.93 -17.05 -0.13
C SER A 404 -25.51 -15.64 0.01
N LEU A 405 -25.26 -14.77 -0.98
CA LEU A 405 -25.84 -13.44 -1.02
C LEU A 405 -27.37 -13.51 -1.19
N ILE A 406 -27.87 -14.34 -2.10
CA ILE A 406 -29.31 -14.51 -2.33
C ILE A 406 -30.00 -15.14 -1.11
N GLU A 407 -29.40 -16.17 -0.50
CA GLU A 407 -29.90 -16.82 0.71
C GLU A 407 -30.15 -15.81 1.84
N SER A 408 -29.25 -14.84 2.01
CA SER A 408 -29.36 -13.83 3.07
C SER A 408 -30.61 -12.95 2.99
N LEU A 409 -31.26 -12.90 1.82
CA LEU A 409 -32.49 -12.14 1.55
C LEU A 409 -33.77 -12.96 1.83
N VAL A 410 -33.71 -14.29 1.75
CA VAL A 410 -34.87 -15.21 1.74
C VAL A 410 -35.78 -15.06 2.97
N LEU A 411 -35.19 -14.80 4.15
CA LEU A 411 -35.97 -14.67 5.39
C LEU A 411 -36.90 -13.45 5.38
N ASN A 412 -36.47 -12.35 4.76
CA ASN A 412 -37.14 -11.05 4.82
C ASN A 412 -37.86 -10.66 3.52
N ALA A 413 -37.58 -11.34 2.41
CA ALA A 413 -38.22 -11.07 1.12
C ALA A 413 -39.76 -11.20 1.20
N PRO A 414 -40.54 -10.28 0.59
CA PRO A 414 -41.96 -10.48 0.32
C PRO A 414 -42.22 -11.74 -0.51
N ASP A 415 -43.38 -12.39 -0.34
CA ASP A 415 -43.68 -13.65 -1.04
C ASP A 415 -43.74 -13.52 -2.57
N ASP A 416 -44.07 -12.33 -3.09
CA ASP A 416 -44.06 -12.06 -4.53
C ASP A 416 -42.62 -11.88 -5.08
N GLU A 417 -41.73 -11.25 -4.32
CA GLU A 417 -40.30 -11.23 -4.65
C GLU A 417 -39.66 -12.63 -4.48
N LEU A 418 -40.12 -13.43 -3.51
CA LEU A 418 -39.56 -14.75 -3.20
C LEU A 418 -39.75 -15.74 -4.36
N ALA A 419 -40.87 -15.70 -5.07
CA ALA A 419 -41.10 -16.53 -6.25
C ALA A 419 -40.12 -16.22 -7.39
N ASP A 420 -39.87 -14.93 -7.66
CA ASP A 420 -38.87 -14.49 -8.65
C ASP A 420 -37.41 -14.77 -8.21
N ILE A 421 -37.17 -14.88 -6.89
CA ILE A 421 -35.89 -15.31 -6.28
C ILE A 421 -35.74 -16.85 -6.26
N GLN A 422 -36.83 -17.62 -6.40
CA GLN A 422 -36.77 -19.09 -6.56
C GLN A 422 -36.42 -19.48 -7.99
N GLN A 423 -37.05 -18.82 -8.97
CA GLN A 423 -36.37 -18.56 -10.24
C GLN A 423 -35.10 -17.74 -10.00
N LEU A 424 -34.23 -17.45 -10.98
CA LEU A 424 -32.91 -16.82 -10.74
C LEU A 424 -31.91 -17.74 -10.00
N ILE A 425 -32.28 -18.33 -8.85
CA ILE A 425 -31.58 -19.48 -8.24
C ILE A 425 -31.73 -20.71 -9.14
N PHE A 426 -32.94 -21.06 -9.60
CA PHE A 426 -33.10 -22.15 -10.57
C PHE A 426 -32.37 -21.82 -11.88
N HIS A 427 -32.76 -20.74 -12.56
CA HIS A 427 -32.11 -20.28 -13.79
C HIS A 427 -31.79 -18.76 -13.72
N PRO A 428 -30.52 -18.36 -13.81
CA PRO A 428 -29.43 -19.11 -14.43
C PRO A 428 -28.57 -19.95 -13.48
N LEU A 429 -28.61 -19.77 -12.15
CA LEU A 429 -27.58 -20.34 -11.26
C LEU A 429 -27.53 -21.87 -11.23
N CYS A 430 -28.60 -22.54 -10.81
CA CYS A 430 -28.61 -24.00 -10.60
C CYS A 430 -28.48 -24.78 -11.93
N VAL A 431 -29.09 -24.29 -13.00
CA VAL A 431 -28.88 -24.85 -14.36
C VAL A 431 -27.41 -24.75 -14.78
N SER A 432 -26.73 -23.64 -14.44
CA SER A 432 -25.33 -23.41 -14.84
C SER A 432 -24.30 -24.13 -13.97
N TYR A 433 -24.50 -24.12 -12.65
CA TYR A 433 -23.58 -24.67 -11.64
C TYR A 433 -24.27 -25.75 -10.77
N PRO A 434 -24.77 -26.84 -11.37
CA PRO A 434 -25.60 -27.83 -10.69
C PRO A 434 -24.89 -28.68 -9.64
N GLY A 435 -23.56 -28.67 -9.57
CA GLY A 435 -22.81 -29.20 -8.45
C GLY A 435 -22.87 -28.23 -7.27
N SER A 436 -22.17 -27.11 -7.39
CA SER A 436 -21.98 -26.12 -6.31
C SER A 436 -23.29 -25.61 -5.73
N ILE A 437 -24.30 -25.33 -6.58
CA ILE A 437 -25.59 -24.79 -6.14
C ILE A 437 -26.46 -25.87 -5.52
N ARG A 438 -26.51 -27.08 -6.08
CA ARG A 438 -27.30 -28.18 -5.50
C ARG A 438 -26.76 -28.59 -4.14
N ASP A 439 -25.45 -28.75 -4.01
CA ASP A 439 -24.80 -29.14 -2.75
C ASP A 439 -25.06 -28.08 -1.65
N HIS A 440 -25.15 -26.79 -2.02
CA HIS A 440 -25.58 -25.70 -1.12
C HIS A 440 -27.07 -25.81 -0.74
N LEU A 441 -27.96 -25.99 -1.71
CA LEU A 441 -29.41 -26.15 -1.48
C LEU A 441 -29.73 -27.41 -0.64
N GLU A 442 -29.00 -28.51 -0.82
CA GLU A 442 -29.14 -29.72 -0.02
C GLU A 442 -28.77 -29.47 1.46
N ALA A 443 -27.77 -28.63 1.72
CA ALA A 443 -27.48 -28.16 3.09
C ALA A 443 -28.61 -27.27 3.65
N LEU A 444 -29.18 -26.37 2.83
CA LEU A 444 -30.29 -25.49 3.24
C LEU A 444 -31.60 -26.25 3.52
N ASN A 445 -31.82 -27.42 2.90
CA ASN A 445 -32.95 -28.30 3.22
C ASN A 445 -32.87 -28.86 4.66
N GLY A 446 -31.67 -28.88 5.26
CA GLY A 446 -31.43 -29.16 6.68
C GLY A 446 -31.74 -27.99 7.63
N SER A 447 -32.09 -26.80 7.11
CA SER A 447 -32.32 -25.61 7.93
C SER A 447 -33.54 -25.74 8.85
N LYS A 448 -33.47 -25.06 10.00
CA LYS A 448 -34.61 -24.88 10.93
C LYS A 448 -35.60 -23.84 10.43
N GLU A 449 -35.17 -22.95 9.54
CA GLU A 449 -35.98 -21.85 8.99
C GLU A 449 -36.90 -22.36 7.88
N HIS A 450 -38.22 -22.36 8.12
CA HIS A 450 -39.19 -22.94 7.19
C HIS A 450 -39.12 -22.31 5.79
N ARG A 451 -38.98 -20.97 5.67
CA ARG A 451 -38.92 -20.28 4.37
C ARG A 451 -37.70 -20.72 3.56
N VAL A 452 -36.53 -20.80 4.20
CA VAL A 452 -35.26 -21.24 3.56
C VAL A 452 -35.35 -22.70 3.13
N LYS A 453 -35.88 -23.57 3.99
CA LYS A 453 -36.06 -24.98 3.68
C LYS A 453 -37.07 -25.22 2.54
N GLN A 454 -38.16 -24.47 2.52
CA GLN A 454 -39.18 -24.56 1.47
C GLN A 454 -38.59 -24.17 0.11
N LEU A 455 -37.97 -22.99 0.01
CA LEU A 455 -37.28 -22.54 -1.20
C LEU A 455 -36.24 -23.56 -1.68
N ALA A 456 -35.42 -24.11 -0.78
CA ALA A 456 -34.44 -25.14 -1.14
C ALA A 456 -35.11 -26.41 -1.68
N THR A 457 -36.22 -26.85 -1.08
CA THR A 457 -36.98 -28.02 -1.53
C THR A 457 -37.57 -27.82 -2.91
N ASP A 458 -38.16 -26.64 -3.16
CA ASP A 458 -38.86 -26.34 -4.42
C ASP A 458 -37.87 -26.21 -5.60
N VAL A 459 -36.76 -25.48 -5.43
CA VAL A 459 -35.69 -25.43 -6.45
C VAL A 459 -35.09 -26.82 -6.72
N LEU A 460 -34.88 -27.63 -5.68
CA LEU A 460 -34.38 -29.00 -5.85
C LEU A 460 -35.40 -29.92 -6.54
N SER A 461 -36.70 -29.65 -6.45
CA SER A 461 -37.74 -30.38 -7.19
C SER A 461 -37.76 -29.95 -8.65
N GLU A 462 -37.83 -28.64 -8.92
CA GLU A 462 -37.80 -28.06 -10.26
C GLU A 462 -36.55 -28.50 -11.04
N TYR A 463 -35.38 -28.52 -10.38
CA TYR A 463 -34.15 -29.03 -10.98
C TYR A 463 -34.19 -30.53 -11.31
N LYS A 464 -34.86 -31.36 -10.51
CA LYS A 464 -35.05 -32.79 -10.80
C LYS A 464 -35.99 -32.98 -12.00
N GLU A 465 -37.05 -32.19 -12.11
CA GLU A 465 -37.98 -32.21 -13.25
C GLU A 465 -37.30 -31.75 -14.55
N TYR A 466 -36.49 -30.70 -14.47
CA TYR A 466 -35.61 -30.26 -15.55
C TYR A 466 -34.64 -31.38 -15.98
N GLN A 467 -33.90 -31.99 -15.04
CA GLN A 467 -33.02 -33.12 -15.36
C GLN A 467 -33.76 -34.31 -15.98
N ALA A 468 -34.96 -34.64 -15.51
CA ALA A 468 -35.78 -35.72 -16.06
C ALA A 468 -36.17 -35.42 -17.51
N SER A 469 -36.55 -34.16 -17.78
CA SER A 469 -36.90 -33.67 -19.12
C SER A 469 -35.70 -33.71 -20.08
N VAL A 470 -34.52 -33.26 -19.65
CA VAL A 470 -33.28 -33.35 -20.44
C VAL A 470 -32.90 -34.82 -20.72
N LYS A 471 -33.01 -35.71 -19.73
CA LYS A 471 -32.77 -37.16 -19.90
C LYS A 471 -33.80 -37.82 -20.82
N ALA A 472 -35.04 -37.32 -20.86
CA ALA A 472 -36.07 -37.78 -21.80
C ALA A 472 -35.77 -37.32 -23.23
N ALA A 473 -35.38 -36.05 -23.42
CA ALA A 473 -34.98 -35.52 -24.73
C ALA A 473 -33.79 -36.28 -25.34
N PHE A 474 -32.82 -36.72 -24.54
CA PHE A 474 -31.69 -37.51 -25.02
C PHE A 474 -32.06 -38.91 -25.56
N LYS A 475 -33.29 -39.40 -25.30
CA LYS A 475 -33.82 -40.63 -25.90
C LYS A 475 -34.37 -40.42 -27.32
N ILE A 476 -34.50 -39.18 -27.77
CA ILE A 476 -34.88 -38.82 -29.14
C ILE A 476 -33.62 -38.89 -29.98
N ASN A 477 -33.56 -39.84 -30.93
CA ASN A 477 -32.36 -40.09 -31.72
C ASN A 477 -31.99 -38.90 -32.62
N GLU A 478 -33.01 -38.17 -33.09
CA GLU A 478 -32.92 -36.98 -33.93
C GLU A 478 -32.27 -35.79 -33.22
N LEU A 479 -32.29 -35.77 -31.87
CA LEU A 479 -31.65 -34.74 -31.04
C LEU A 479 -30.27 -35.18 -30.50
N SER A 480 -29.86 -36.43 -30.76
CA SER A 480 -28.57 -36.95 -30.30
C SER A 480 -27.45 -36.52 -31.25
N PRO A 481 -26.35 -35.89 -30.76
CA PRO A 481 -25.20 -35.58 -31.61
C PRO A 481 -24.54 -36.86 -32.13
N SER A 482 -24.00 -36.82 -33.35
CA SER A 482 -23.36 -37.98 -33.96
C SER A 482 -22.11 -38.41 -33.18
N GLN A 483 -21.65 -39.66 -33.36
CA GLN A 483 -20.41 -40.12 -32.72
C GLN A 483 -19.20 -39.29 -33.17
N GLN A 484 -19.19 -38.83 -34.43
CA GLN A 484 -18.13 -37.96 -34.96
C GLN A 484 -18.11 -36.59 -34.26
N ASP A 485 -19.29 -36.01 -34.00
CA ASP A 485 -19.40 -34.73 -33.30
C ASP A 485 -19.00 -34.87 -31.83
N ARG A 486 -19.45 -35.94 -31.16
CA ARG A 486 -19.02 -36.28 -29.78
C ARG A 486 -17.50 -36.41 -29.69
N HIS A 487 -16.87 -37.18 -30.59
CA HIS A 487 -15.40 -37.32 -30.62
C HIS A 487 -14.67 -36.01 -30.98
N THR A 488 -15.30 -35.11 -31.74
CA THR A 488 -14.72 -33.81 -32.10
C THR A 488 -14.82 -32.83 -30.94
N TYR A 489 -15.97 -32.78 -30.26
CA TYR A 489 -16.15 -32.03 -29.01
C TYR A 489 -15.16 -32.49 -27.93
N TRP A 490 -15.04 -33.80 -27.67
CA TRP A 490 -14.09 -34.30 -26.67
C TRP A 490 -12.64 -33.95 -26.99
N ARG A 491 -12.22 -34.02 -28.26
CA ARG A 491 -10.88 -33.59 -28.68
C ARG A 491 -10.67 -32.09 -28.48
N HIS A 492 -11.67 -31.27 -28.80
CA HIS A 492 -11.62 -29.81 -28.60
C HIS A 492 -11.55 -29.46 -27.11
N HIS A 493 -12.42 -30.02 -26.29
CA HIS A 493 -12.46 -29.82 -24.84
C HIS A 493 -11.15 -30.24 -24.17
N ASN A 494 -10.63 -31.43 -24.50
CA ASN A 494 -9.34 -31.89 -23.99
C ASN A 494 -8.18 -30.96 -24.41
N LYS A 495 -8.22 -30.37 -25.62
CA LYS A 495 -7.23 -29.38 -26.05
C LYS A 495 -7.31 -28.10 -25.20
N LEU A 496 -8.51 -27.56 -24.99
CA LEU A 496 -8.73 -26.36 -24.16
C LEU A 496 -8.26 -26.57 -22.72
N MET A 497 -8.59 -27.71 -22.11
CA MET A 497 -8.15 -28.02 -20.74
C MET A 497 -6.64 -28.18 -20.63
N ASN A 498 -5.98 -28.82 -21.61
CA ASN A 498 -4.53 -28.89 -21.68
C ASN A 498 -3.86 -27.50 -21.84
N GLU A 499 -4.47 -26.60 -22.62
CA GLU A 499 -3.97 -25.23 -22.80
C GLU A 499 -4.15 -24.39 -21.53
N SER A 500 -5.31 -24.49 -20.87
CA SER A 500 -5.57 -23.87 -19.56
C SER A 500 -4.58 -24.36 -18.50
N MET A 501 -4.37 -25.68 -18.37
CA MET A 501 -3.43 -26.23 -17.40
C MET A 501 -1.99 -25.78 -17.66
N LYS A 502 -1.57 -25.66 -18.93
CA LYS A 502 -0.25 -25.10 -19.30
C LYS A 502 -0.12 -23.62 -18.90
N GLN A 503 -1.17 -22.82 -19.06
CA GLN A 503 -1.16 -21.41 -18.62
C GLN A 503 -1.12 -21.29 -17.10
N ALA A 504 -1.85 -22.13 -16.37
CA ALA A 504 -1.83 -22.16 -14.91
C ALA A 504 -0.44 -22.55 -14.36
N ARG A 505 0.20 -23.60 -14.91
CA ARG A 505 1.56 -24.03 -14.52
C ARG A 505 2.60 -22.92 -14.71
N LYS A 506 2.52 -22.14 -15.79
CA LYS A 506 3.40 -20.98 -16.03
C LYS A 506 3.28 -19.86 -14.99
N LYS A 507 2.16 -19.79 -14.26
CA LYS A 507 1.90 -18.78 -13.21
C LYS A 507 2.13 -19.31 -11.79
N SER A 508 2.39 -20.60 -11.62
CA SER A 508 2.54 -21.21 -10.29
C SER A 508 3.93 -20.96 -9.71
N ILE A 509 3.97 -20.53 -8.46
CA ILE A 509 5.21 -20.29 -7.70
C ILE A 509 5.89 -21.63 -7.34
N PHE A 510 5.14 -22.74 -7.28
CA PHE A 510 5.72 -24.06 -7.03
C PHE A 510 6.60 -24.55 -8.20
N THR A 511 6.23 -24.24 -9.44
CA THR A 511 7.03 -24.61 -10.63
C THR A 511 8.32 -23.79 -10.75
N SER A 512 8.33 -22.54 -10.25
CA SER A 512 9.58 -21.75 -10.13
C SER A 512 10.44 -22.16 -8.94
N LEU A 513 9.85 -22.48 -7.78
CA LEU A 513 10.57 -22.99 -6.60
C LEU A 513 11.25 -24.35 -6.83
N LEU A 514 10.67 -25.22 -7.66
CA LEU A 514 11.26 -26.51 -8.03
C LEU A 514 12.31 -26.42 -9.17
N GLY A 515 12.82 -25.21 -9.45
CA GLY A 515 14.00 -25.00 -10.29
C GLY A 515 13.82 -25.33 -11.77
N GLY A 516 12.60 -25.24 -12.31
CA GLY A 516 12.34 -25.39 -13.75
C GLY A 516 12.52 -26.82 -14.31
N ASN A 517 12.72 -27.83 -13.46
CA ASN A 517 12.99 -29.22 -13.85
C ASN A 517 11.72 -29.98 -14.30
N GLU A 518 10.88 -29.39 -15.15
CA GLU A 518 9.80 -30.13 -15.82
C GLU A 518 10.38 -31.07 -16.89
N SER A 519 10.16 -32.37 -16.76
CA SER A 519 10.50 -33.37 -17.78
C SER A 519 9.25 -34.09 -18.28
N VAL A 520 9.11 -34.19 -19.61
CA VAL A 520 7.98 -34.90 -20.24
C VAL A 520 8.32 -36.37 -20.39
N LEU A 521 7.73 -37.21 -19.55
CA LEU A 521 7.82 -38.66 -19.67
C LEU A 521 6.87 -39.15 -20.78
N LEU A 522 7.44 -39.77 -21.81
CA LEU A 522 6.67 -40.36 -22.92
C LEU A 522 5.97 -41.67 -22.52
N TYR A 523 6.57 -42.43 -21.60
CA TYR A 523 6.08 -43.72 -21.11
C TYR A 523 6.52 -43.97 -19.66
N GLY A 524 5.70 -44.70 -18.90
CA GLY A 524 6.00 -45.14 -17.52
C GLY A 524 5.30 -44.32 -16.43
N ASN A 525 5.13 -44.93 -15.26
CA ASN A 525 4.47 -44.36 -14.08
C ASN A 525 5.41 -44.23 -12.86
N LYS A 526 6.72 -44.29 -13.08
CA LYS A 526 7.77 -44.19 -12.05
C LYS A 526 8.96 -43.41 -12.60
N SER A 527 9.61 -42.61 -11.76
CA SER A 527 10.99 -42.16 -12.02
C SER A 527 11.99 -43.15 -11.39
N ILE A 528 13.20 -43.22 -11.95
CA ILE A 528 14.30 -44.04 -11.43
C ILE A 528 15.46 -43.11 -11.10
N HIS A 529 15.94 -43.17 -9.87
CA HIS A 529 17.10 -42.43 -9.40
C HIS A 529 18.15 -43.40 -8.86
N TYR A 530 19.42 -43.14 -9.13
CA TYR A 530 20.54 -43.94 -8.61
C TYR A 530 21.23 -43.16 -7.50
N ILE A 531 21.22 -43.69 -6.28
CA ILE A 531 22.02 -43.14 -5.18
C ILE A 531 23.38 -43.82 -5.20
N HIS A 532 24.43 -43.01 -5.20
CA HIS A 532 25.82 -43.46 -5.23
C HIS A 532 26.39 -43.47 -3.79
N HIS A 533 26.79 -44.66 -3.33
CA HIS A 533 27.53 -44.85 -2.08
C HIS A 533 28.93 -45.36 -2.43
N GLY A 534 29.83 -44.44 -2.79
CA GLY A 534 31.14 -44.78 -3.36
C GLY A 534 30.99 -45.49 -4.71
N GLU A 535 31.57 -46.68 -4.85
CA GLU A 535 31.45 -47.50 -6.07
C GLU A 535 30.09 -48.22 -6.21
N GLN A 536 29.32 -48.36 -5.13
CA GLN A 536 28.01 -49.03 -5.17
C GLN A 536 26.90 -48.06 -5.61
N LYS A 537 26.06 -48.52 -6.55
CA LYS A 537 24.88 -47.80 -7.03
C LYS A 537 23.61 -48.50 -6.58
N THR A 538 22.80 -47.82 -5.78
CA THR A 538 21.49 -48.32 -5.35
C THR A 538 20.39 -47.69 -6.20
N ARG A 539 19.61 -48.51 -6.90
CA ARG A 539 18.43 -48.08 -7.67
C ARG A 539 17.28 -47.79 -6.70
N GLN A 540 16.75 -46.57 -6.74
CA GLN A 540 15.44 -46.23 -6.17
C GLN A 540 14.44 -45.99 -7.28
N GLU A 541 13.21 -46.44 -7.06
CA GLU A 541 12.05 -46.11 -7.91
C GLU A 541 11.09 -45.25 -7.11
N VAL A 542 10.66 -44.13 -7.66
CA VAL A 542 9.62 -43.28 -7.06
C VAL A 542 8.40 -43.33 -7.98
N PRO A 543 7.23 -43.82 -7.51
CA PRO A 543 6.00 -43.78 -8.30
C PRO A 543 5.56 -42.33 -8.51
N LEU A 544 5.07 -42.02 -9.70
CA LEU A 544 4.49 -40.71 -9.99
C LEU A 544 3.13 -40.59 -9.28
N SER A 545 2.95 -39.50 -8.54
CA SER A 545 1.66 -39.09 -7.98
C SER A 545 0.95 -38.13 -8.92
N GLU A 546 -0.34 -38.36 -9.15
CA GLU A 546 -1.18 -37.37 -9.82
C GLU A 546 -1.65 -36.32 -8.81
N ILE A 547 -1.51 -35.04 -9.18
CA ILE A 547 -2.15 -33.92 -8.48
C ILE A 547 -3.13 -33.30 -9.48
N SER A 548 -4.40 -33.60 -9.30
CA SER A 548 -5.50 -33.07 -10.11
C SER A 548 -6.33 -32.07 -9.31
N THR A 549 -6.86 -31.06 -10.00
CA THR A 549 -7.82 -30.11 -9.45
C THR A 549 -8.98 -29.99 -10.42
N SER A 550 -10.20 -30.27 -9.95
CA SER A 550 -11.44 -30.04 -10.68
C SER A 550 -12.07 -28.72 -10.27
N PHE A 551 -12.59 -27.98 -11.24
CA PHE A 551 -13.45 -26.81 -11.02
C PHE A 551 -14.72 -26.95 -11.86
N GLU A 552 -15.82 -26.38 -11.38
CA GLU A 552 -17.08 -26.37 -12.12
C GLU A 552 -17.11 -25.22 -13.13
N PHE A 553 -17.60 -25.48 -14.34
CA PHE A 553 -17.75 -24.47 -15.40
C PHE A 553 -19.22 -24.33 -15.75
N ALA A 554 -19.70 -23.09 -15.91
CA ALA A 554 -21.12 -22.81 -16.15
C ALA A 554 -21.62 -23.48 -17.44
N SER A 555 -22.53 -24.45 -17.29
CA SER A 555 -23.08 -25.25 -18.39
C SER A 555 -23.69 -24.37 -19.49
N MET A 556 -24.37 -23.29 -19.10
CA MET A 556 -25.07 -22.37 -20.00
C MET A 556 -24.15 -21.66 -21.01
N HIS A 557 -22.85 -21.47 -20.73
CA HIS A 557 -21.90 -20.95 -21.73
C HIS A 557 -21.76 -21.88 -22.95
N ASN A 558 -22.10 -23.17 -22.82
CA ASN A 558 -22.13 -24.13 -23.93
C ASN A 558 -23.51 -24.30 -24.57
N LEU A 559 -24.58 -23.85 -23.91
CA LEU A 559 -25.98 -24.05 -24.35
C LEU A 559 -26.57 -22.78 -24.98
N ASP A 560 -26.42 -21.65 -24.30
CA ASP A 560 -26.84 -20.32 -24.77
C ASP A 560 -25.90 -19.25 -24.18
N PRO A 561 -24.67 -19.10 -24.73
CA PRO A 561 -23.72 -18.11 -24.24
C PRO A 561 -24.26 -16.67 -24.39
N HIS A 562 -24.96 -16.36 -25.48
CA HIS A 562 -25.41 -15.00 -25.76
C HIS A 562 -26.60 -14.57 -24.89
N GLY A 563 -27.58 -15.46 -24.68
CA GLY A 563 -28.67 -15.20 -23.74
C GLY A 563 -28.18 -15.09 -22.30
N LEU A 564 -27.22 -15.94 -21.91
CA LEU A 564 -26.58 -15.87 -20.59
C LEU A 564 -25.81 -14.56 -20.40
N GLU A 565 -24.94 -14.17 -21.33
CA GLU A 565 -24.16 -12.94 -21.25
C GLU A 565 -25.06 -11.69 -21.20
N ASN A 566 -26.11 -11.65 -22.03
CA ASN A 566 -27.09 -10.58 -22.03
C ASN A 566 -27.85 -10.51 -20.68
N MET A 567 -28.31 -11.63 -20.14
CA MET A 567 -28.98 -11.70 -18.84
C MET A 567 -28.07 -11.22 -17.70
N ILE A 568 -26.83 -11.71 -17.65
CA ILE A 568 -25.82 -11.30 -16.66
C ILE A 568 -25.53 -9.80 -16.78
N TRP A 569 -25.43 -9.26 -18.00
CA TRP A 569 -25.22 -7.83 -18.23
C TRP A 569 -26.42 -7.00 -17.75
N GLN A 570 -27.65 -7.43 -18.07
CA GLN A 570 -28.87 -6.75 -17.64
C GLN A 570 -28.93 -6.67 -16.10
N PHE A 571 -28.63 -7.75 -15.39
CA PHE A 571 -28.55 -7.73 -13.93
C PHE A 571 -27.48 -6.77 -13.40
N LYS A 572 -26.27 -6.73 -14.01
CA LYS A 572 -25.22 -5.75 -13.63
C LYS A 572 -25.69 -4.31 -13.82
N ALA A 573 -26.32 -4.01 -14.95
CA ALA A 573 -26.76 -2.67 -15.35
C ALA A 573 -28.15 -2.26 -14.81
N GLU A 574 -28.90 -3.17 -14.18
CA GLU A 574 -30.26 -2.91 -13.68
C GLU A 574 -30.32 -1.66 -12.80
N GLY A 575 -31.21 -0.71 -13.13
CA GLY A 575 -31.37 0.56 -12.43
C GLY A 575 -30.26 1.60 -12.65
N CYS A 576 -29.18 1.28 -13.38
CA CYS A 576 -28.13 2.25 -13.72
C CYS A 576 -28.60 3.21 -14.82
N THR A 577 -28.36 4.50 -14.65
CA THR A 577 -28.39 5.49 -15.74
C THR A 577 -27.04 5.51 -16.45
N SER A 578 -27.08 5.69 -17.78
CA SER A 578 -25.90 5.79 -18.67
C SER A 578 -25.12 7.08 -18.45
#